data_AF-A0AAW8KKB8-F1
#
_entry.id   AF-A0AAW8KKB8-F1
#
_cell.length_a   1.000
_cell.length_b   1.000
_cell.length_c   1.000
_cell.angle_alpha   90.00
_cell.angle_beta   90.00
_cell.angle_gamma   90.00
#
_symmetry.space_group_name_H-M   'P 1'
#
loop_
_entity.id
_entity.type
_entity.pdbx_description
1 polymer ?
#
loop_
_entity_poly.entity_id
_entity_poly.type
_entity_poly.pdbx_seq_one_letter_code
_entity_poly.pdbx_strand_id
1 'polypeptide(L)'
;KAFANLMVSYYAPTKTENGIAQWMGINPWQVRKNILPGMRNYSGVKVMNIIHAIRRTDARSKGIDNPSTPGGELLKELVYFILH
;
A
#
# COMPACT_ATOMS: atom_id res chain seq x y z
N LYS A 1 -7.17 1.80 -1.66
CA LYS A 1 -6.87 3.24 -1.44
C LYS A 1 -5.71 3.47 -0.45
N ALA A 2 -5.64 2.75 0.67
CA ALA A 2 -4.59 2.94 1.69
C ALA A 2 -3.13 2.95 1.15
N PHE A 3 -2.65 1.85 0.55
CA PHE A 3 -1.28 1.79 0.02
C PHE A 3 -1.01 2.76 -1.14
N ALA A 4 -2.02 3.09 -1.94
CA ALA A 4 -1.88 4.09 -3.00
C ALA A 4 -1.63 5.49 -2.41
N ASN A 5 -2.42 5.90 -1.41
CA ASN A 5 -2.21 7.18 -0.71
C ASN A 5 -0.85 7.21 -0.01
N LEU A 6 -0.45 6.07 0.58
CA LEU A 6 0.86 5.92 1.18
C LEU A 6 1.97 6.09 0.15
N MET A 7 1.83 5.51 -1.05
CA MET A 7 2.77 5.70 -2.15
C MET A 7 2.87 7.17 -2.57
N VAL A 8 1.74 7.85 -2.74
CA VAL A 8 1.74 9.29 -3.11
C VAL A 8 2.41 10.15 -2.02
N SER A 9 2.21 9.82 -0.74
CA SER A 9 2.88 10.54 0.36
C SER A 9 4.40 10.39 0.38
N TYR A 10 4.96 9.32 -0.21
CA TYR A 10 6.43 9.21 -0.33
C TYR A 10 7.05 10.22 -1.28
N TYR A 11 6.26 10.77 -2.21
CA TYR A 11 6.66 11.81 -3.15
C TYR A 11 6.42 13.23 -2.63
N ALA A 12 5.86 13.40 -1.43
CA ALA A 12 5.73 14.71 -0.82
C ALA A 12 7.12 15.35 -0.67
N PRO A 13 7.34 16.60 -1.14
CA PRO A 13 8.64 17.27 -1.05
C PRO A 13 9.15 17.40 0.39
N THR A 14 8.22 17.59 1.33
CA THR A 14 8.50 17.66 2.76
C THR A 14 7.70 16.58 3.49
N LYS A 15 8.38 15.78 4.31
CA LYS A 15 7.79 14.64 5.04
C LYS A 15 7.31 15.00 6.44
N THR A 16 6.90 16.25 6.62
CA THR A 16 6.20 16.70 7.83
C THR A 16 4.71 16.43 7.68
N GLU A 17 3.97 16.37 8.79
CA GLU A 17 2.52 16.17 8.75
C GLU A 17 1.83 17.22 7.86
N ASN A 18 2.17 18.50 8.04
CA ASN A 18 1.61 19.60 7.25
C ASN A 18 2.06 19.57 5.78
N GLY A 19 3.32 19.21 5.52
CA GLY A 19 3.85 19.10 4.15
C GLY A 19 3.13 18.02 3.35
N ILE A 20 2.92 16.85 3.97
CA ILE A 20 2.16 15.75 3.36
C ILE A 20 0.68 16.13 3.24
N ALA A 21 0.10 16.83 4.21
CA ALA A 21 -1.29 17.27 4.16
C ALA A 21 -1.56 18.20 2.98
N GLN A 22 -0.68 19.20 2.79
CA GLN A 22 -0.73 20.11 1.66
C GLN A 22 -0.54 19.38 0.33
N TRP A 23 0.45 18.47 0.26
CA TRP A 23 0.70 17.66 -0.94
C TRP A 23 -0.49 16.79 -1.35
N MET A 24 -1.13 16.16 -0.36
CA MET A 24 -2.23 15.23 -0.57
C MET A 24 -3.61 15.93 -0.67
N GLY A 25 -3.70 17.22 -0.36
CA GLY A 25 -4.97 17.95 -0.29
C GLY A 25 -5.93 17.42 0.79
N ILE A 26 -5.40 16.95 1.92
CA ILE A 26 -6.19 16.39 3.03
C ILE A 26 -5.88 17.10 4.35
N ASN A 27 -6.74 16.93 5.36
CA ASN A 27 -6.51 17.54 6.67
C ASN A 27 -5.27 16.90 7.38
N PRO A 28 -4.40 17.69 8.04
CA PRO A 28 -3.25 17.17 8.81
C PRO A 28 -3.61 16.05 9.81
N TRP A 29 -4.78 16.11 10.43
CA TRP A 29 -5.28 15.04 11.30
C TRP A 29 -5.40 13.69 10.58
N GLN A 30 -5.84 13.70 9.31
CA GLN A 30 -5.93 12.48 8.49
C GLN A 30 -4.54 11.93 8.14
N VAL A 31 -3.55 12.81 7.91
CA VAL A 31 -2.15 12.42 7.71
C VAL A 31 -1.60 11.74 8.97
N ARG A 32 -1.77 12.37 10.13
CA ARG A 32 -1.35 11.84 11.42
C ARG A 32 -1.97 10.48 11.71
N LYS A 33 -3.25 10.32 11.42
CA LYS A 33 -4.00 9.10 11.74
C LYS A 33 -3.73 7.96 10.76
N ASN A 34 -3.61 8.25 9.45
CA ASN A 34 -3.68 7.23 8.41
C ASN A 34 -2.41 7.08 7.56
N ILE A 35 -1.55 8.08 7.52
CA ILE A 35 -0.37 8.10 6.63
C ILE A 35 0.91 7.87 7.42
N LEU A 36 1.20 8.70 8.43
CA LEU A 36 2.45 8.60 9.20
C LEU A 36 2.68 7.23 9.85
N PRO A 37 1.67 6.57 10.45
CA PRO A 37 1.88 5.22 11.00
C PRO A 37 2.25 4.21 9.92
N GLY A 38 1.62 4.29 8.74
CA GLY A 38 1.96 3.46 7.59
C GLY A 38 3.38 3.71 7.09
N MET A 39 3.80 4.98 7.04
CA MET A 39 5.14 5.35 6.58
C MET A 39 6.24 4.93 7.54
N ARG A 40 5.91 4.74 8.82
CA ARG A 40 6.82 4.20 9.85
C ARG A 40 7.03 2.70 9.72
N ASN A 41 6.01 1.97 9.30
CA ASN A 41 6.02 0.51 9.28
C ASN A 41 6.48 -0.08 7.93
N TYR A 42 6.29 0.67 6.85
CA TYR A 42 6.66 0.23 5.50
C TYR A 42 7.60 1.24 4.86
N SER A 43 8.60 0.79 4.11
CA SER A 43 9.39 1.69 3.26
C SER A 43 8.66 2.00 1.95
N GLY A 44 9.03 3.07 1.25
CA GLY A 44 8.44 3.40 -0.06
C GLY A 44 8.58 2.26 -1.09
N VAL A 45 9.72 1.55 -1.08
CA VAL A 45 9.96 0.37 -1.93
C VAL A 45 9.04 -0.78 -1.54
N LYS A 46 8.87 -1.06 -0.23
CA LYS A 46 7.95 -2.10 0.24
C LYS A 46 6.50 -1.78 -0.17
N VAL A 47 6.06 -0.53 -0.07
CA VAL A 47 4.73 -0.09 -0.51
C VAL A 47 4.54 -0.30 -2.01
N MET A 48 5.54 0.05 -2.83
CA MET A 48 5.50 -0.18 -4.28
C MET A 48 5.36 -1.68 -4.60
N ASN A 49 6.15 -2.52 -3.92
CA ASN A 49 6.07 -3.98 -4.07
C ASN A 49 4.72 -4.54 -3.60
N ILE A 50 4.14 -4.03 -2.51
CA ILE A 50 2.81 -4.40 -2.03
C ILE A 50 1.75 -4.08 -3.09
N ILE A 51 1.79 -2.90 -3.70
CA ILE A 51 0.85 -2.53 -4.77
C ILE A 51 0.99 -3.49 -5.96
N HIS A 52 2.22 -3.84 -6.34
CA HIS A 52 2.46 -4.83 -7.39
C HIS A 52 1.91 -6.22 -7.01
N ALA A 53 2.15 -6.68 -5.79
CA ALA A 53 1.63 -7.95 -5.28
C ALA A 53 0.09 -7.98 -5.30
N ILE A 54 -0.57 -6.92 -4.84
CA ILE A 54 -2.04 -6.79 -4.90
C ILE A 54 -2.55 -6.96 -6.34
N ARG A 55 -1.90 -6.32 -7.33
CA ARG A 55 -2.29 -6.43 -8.75
C ARG A 55 -2.12 -7.85 -9.29
N ARG A 56 -1.01 -8.52 -8.96
CA ARG A 56 -0.79 -9.91 -9.36
C ARG A 56 -1.79 -10.85 -8.71
N THR A 57 -2.09 -10.67 -7.43
CA THR A 57 -3.10 -11.45 -6.71
C THR A 57 -4.50 -11.27 -7.31
N ASP A 58 -4.88 -10.04 -7.68
CA ASP A 58 -6.15 -9.76 -8.35
C ASP A 58 -6.24 -10.38 -9.76
N ALA A 59 -5.13 -10.39 -10.53
CA ALA A 59 -5.09 -11.09 -11.81
C ALA A 59 -5.25 -12.62 -11.63
N ARG A 60 -4.51 -13.20 -10.66
CA ARG A 60 -4.56 -14.64 -10.35
C ARG A 60 -5.92 -15.09 -9.81
N SER A 61 -6.59 -14.26 -9.01
CA SER A 61 -7.94 -14.56 -8.50
C SER A 61 -9.00 -14.58 -9.60
N LYS A 62 -8.76 -13.85 -10.70
CA LYS A 62 -9.59 -13.85 -11.93
C LYS A 62 -9.22 -14.97 -12.90
N GLY A 63 -8.27 -15.84 -12.55
CA GLY A 63 -7.86 -16.98 -13.38
C GLY A 63 -6.78 -16.67 -14.43
N ILE A 64 -6.24 -15.44 -14.46
CA ILE A 64 -5.12 -15.09 -15.34
C ILE A 64 -3.83 -15.64 -14.71
N ASP A 65 -3.06 -16.44 -15.47
CA ASP A 65 -1.82 -17.09 -15.01
C ASP A 65 -1.97 -17.93 -13.72
N ASN A 66 -3.17 -18.46 -13.43
CA ASN A 66 -3.40 -19.29 -12.26
C ASN A 66 -3.78 -20.74 -12.66
N PRO A 67 -2.83 -21.69 -12.65
CA PRO A 67 -3.13 -23.05 -13.09
C PRO A 67 -3.98 -23.85 -12.10
N SER A 68 -4.02 -23.54 -10.79
CA SER A 68 -4.85 -24.27 -9.80
C SER A 68 -4.87 -23.68 -8.37
N THR A 69 -4.30 -22.50 -8.08
CA THR A 69 -4.23 -22.00 -6.69
C THR A 69 -5.60 -21.51 -6.20
N PRO A 70 -6.15 -22.05 -5.09
CA PRO A 70 -7.41 -21.57 -4.52
C PRO A 70 -7.32 -20.11 -4.07
N GLY A 71 -8.40 -19.34 -4.25
CA GLY A 71 -8.42 -17.90 -3.91
C GLY A 71 -8.07 -17.60 -2.44
N GLY A 72 -8.42 -18.49 -1.51
CA GLY A 72 -8.07 -18.35 -0.10
C GLY A 72 -6.56 -18.40 0.16
N GLU A 73 -5.82 -19.23 -0.58
CA GLU A 73 -4.36 -19.33 -0.45
C GLU A 73 -3.66 -18.11 -1.05
N LEU A 74 -4.18 -17.57 -2.16
CA LEU A 74 -3.67 -16.32 -2.75
C LEU A 74 -3.76 -15.13 -1.80
N LEU A 75 -4.85 -15.05 -1.02
CA LEU A 75 -5.02 -13.98 -0.03
C LEU A 75 -4.07 -14.18 1.16
N LYS A 76 -3.88 -15.41 1.64
CA LYS A 76 -2.93 -15.71 2.71
C LYS A 76 -1.50 -15.33 2.31
N GLU A 77 -1.08 -15.68 1.10
CA GLU A 77 0.24 -15.31 0.55
C GLU A 77 0.41 -13.78 0.52
N LEU A 78 -0.60 -13.06 0.03
CA LEU A 78 -0.58 -11.59 -0.03
C LEU A 78 -0.49 -10.95 1.37
N VAL A 79 -1.27 -11.43 2.34
CA VAL A 79 -1.25 -10.90 3.71
C VAL A 79 0.10 -11.18 4.36
N TYR A 80 0.65 -12.38 4.20
CA TYR A 80 1.98 -12.73 4.71
C TYR A 80 3.04 -11.79 4.15
N PHE A 81 3.03 -11.55 2.83
CA PHE A 81 3.95 -10.63 2.16
C PHE A 81 3.81 -9.17 2.60
N ILE A 82 2.59 -8.74 2.93
CA ILE A 82 2.38 -7.38 3.46
C ILE A 82 3.01 -7.27 4.85
N LEU A 83 2.88 -8.27 5.71
CA LEU A 83 3.28 -8.21 7.12
C LEU A 83 4.78 -8.52 7.37
N HIS A 84 5.45 -9.23 6.45
CA HIS A 84 6.86 -9.60 6.52
C HIS A 84 7.57 -9.13 5.24
#